data_AF-A0A5E4ZP18-F1
#
_entry.id   AF-A0A5E4ZP18-F1
#
_cell.length_a   1.000
_cell.length_b   1.000
_cell.length_c   1.000
_cell.angle_alpha   90.00
_cell.angle_beta   90.00
_cell.angle_gamma   90.00
#
_symmetry.space_group_name_H-M   'P 1'
#
loop_
_entity.id
_entity.type
_entity.pdbx_description
1 polymer ?
#
loop_
_entity_poly.entity_id
_entity_poly.type
_entity_poly.pdbx_seq_one_letter_code
_entity_poly.pdbx_strand_id
1 'polypeptide(L)'
;MPRTSPHFDDATLNQLYAAARQADAAHRDSNTAFLDQFIRDALRTTHRLHSAQTYLRVLAGAGIERLPSAGTVQRAITRARTGTASETGDSTGLGMRAAAQQTLAQHVARVMALLSPDGSGLQAIDHAGEPPFDAADAYRRLQRLEGENRALRVRAEELTAMLMAARVALAEALSHHGPRADGLPATGTRHAPSRRASGKKA
;
A
#
# COMPACT_ATOMS: atom_id res chain seq x y z
N MET A 1 4.35 18.83 -10.65
CA MET A 1 4.64 17.60 -11.42
C MET A 1 3.34 16.85 -11.67
N PRO A 2 2.84 16.74 -12.91
CA PRO A 2 1.66 15.93 -13.19
C PRO A 2 2.04 14.46 -12.95
N ARG A 3 1.31 13.77 -12.06
CA ARG A 3 1.53 12.34 -11.82
C ARG A 3 1.07 11.59 -13.06
N THR A 4 2.01 11.06 -13.85
CA THR A 4 1.71 10.17 -14.97
C THR A 4 0.81 9.05 -14.45
N SER A 5 -0.41 8.97 -14.98
CA SER A 5 -1.33 7.89 -14.63
C SER A 5 -0.66 6.55 -14.96
N PRO A 6 -0.84 5.49 -14.15
CA PRO A 6 -0.38 4.16 -14.55
C PRO A 6 -1.05 3.83 -15.89
N HIS A 7 -0.24 3.74 -16.93
CA HIS A 7 -0.67 3.37 -18.26
C HIS A 7 -0.46 1.86 -18.38
N PHE A 8 -1.54 1.12 -18.58
CA PHE A 8 -1.47 -0.29 -18.94
C PHE A 8 -1.08 -0.38 -20.41
N ASP A 9 -0.31 -1.40 -20.79
CA ASP A 9 -0.17 -1.73 -22.21
C ASP A 9 -1.52 -2.23 -22.77
N ASP A 10 -1.68 -2.16 -24.09
CA ASP A 10 -2.96 -2.50 -24.73
C ASP A 10 -3.38 -3.95 -24.47
N ALA A 11 -2.42 -4.86 -24.33
CA ALA A 11 -2.66 -6.27 -24.03
C ALA A 11 -3.26 -6.45 -22.62
N THR A 12 -2.64 -5.86 -21.60
CA THR A 12 -3.13 -5.90 -20.21
C THR A 12 -4.46 -5.17 -20.10
N LEU A 13 -4.62 -4.04 -20.79
CA LEU A 13 -5.86 -3.27 -20.77
C LEU A 13 -7.04 -4.07 -21.35
N ASN A 14 -6.82 -4.78 -22.46
CA ASN A 14 -7.83 -5.66 -23.06
C ASN A 14 -8.21 -6.84 -22.13
N GLN A 15 -7.23 -7.42 -21.44
CA GLN A 15 -7.50 -8.46 -20.43
C GLN A 15 -8.32 -7.93 -19.27
N LEU A 16 -8.01 -6.72 -18.79
CA LEU A 16 -8.78 -6.06 -17.74
C LEU A 16 -10.22 -5.72 -18.17
N TYR A 17 -10.42 -5.31 -19.44
CA TYR A 17 -11.76 -5.09 -19.99
C TYR A 17 -12.56 -6.39 -20.15
N ALA A 18 -11.90 -7.48 -20.55
CA ALA A 18 -12.54 -8.80 -20.59
C ALA A 18 -12.95 -9.26 -19.18
N ALA A 19 -12.05 -9.12 -18.20
CA ALA A 19 -12.32 -9.46 -16.80
C ALA A 19 -13.48 -8.63 -16.22
N ALA A 20 -13.54 -7.32 -16.52
CA ALA A 20 -14.63 -6.46 -16.08
C ALA A 20 -15.98 -6.93 -16.64
N ARG A 21 -16.06 -7.22 -17.95
CA ARG A 21 -17.29 -7.70 -18.60
C ARG A 21 -17.72 -9.08 -18.08
N GLN A 22 -16.76 -9.96 -17.85
CA GLN A 22 -17.02 -11.29 -17.30
C GLN A 22 -17.56 -11.22 -15.87
N ALA A 23 -16.96 -10.36 -15.03
CA ALA A 23 -17.43 -10.14 -13.66
C ALA A 23 -18.84 -9.52 -13.63
N ASP A 24 -19.13 -8.59 -14.55
CA ASP A 24 -20.45 -7.94 -14.65
C ASP A 24 -21.53 -8.95 -15.07
N ALA A 25 -21.22 -9.79 -16.06
CA ALA A 25 -22.12 -10.87 -16.49
C ALA A 25 -22.39 -11.90 -15.38
N ALA A 26 -21.37 -12.22 -14.55
CA ALA A 26 -21.50 -13.18 -13.47
C ALA A 26 -22.25 -12.63 -12.24
N HIS A 27 -22.17 -11.32 -11.99
CA HIS A 27 -22.62 -10.70 -10.73
C HIS A 27 -23.44 -9.42 -10.94
N ARG A 28 -24.41 -9.47 -11.86
CA ARG A 28 -25.26 -8.31 -12.22
C ARG A 28 -26.00 -7.70 -11.03
N ASP A 29 -26.40 -8.51 -10.06
CA ASP A 29 -27.23 -8.07 -8.93
C ASP A 29 -26.43 -7.56 -7.72
N SER A 30 -25.12 -7.83 -7.67
CA SER A 30 -24.28 -7.53 -6.49
C SER A 30 -22.98 -6.82 -6.86
N ASN A 31 -22.94 -5.51 -6.61
CA ASN A 31 -21.74 -4.68 -6.79
C ASN A 31 -20.55 -5.19 -5.96
N THR A 32 -20.83 -5.79 -4.79
CA THR A 32 -19.78 -6.33 -3.91
C THR A 32 -19.11 -7.54 -4.56
N ALA A 33 -19.90 -8.51 -5.04
CA ALA A 33 -19.38 -9.72 -5.69
C ALA A 33 -18.70 -9.40 -7.02
N PHE A 34 -19.30 -8.50 -7.81
CA PHE A 34 -18.72 -7.96 -9.04
C PHE A 34 -17.31 -7.39 -8.81
N LEU A 35 -17.18 -6.45 -7.84
CA LEU A 35 -15.90 -5.81 -7.57
C LEU A 35 -14.86 -6.77 -6.98
N ASP A 36 -15.28 -7.70 -6.13
CA ASP A 36 -14.36 -8.68 -5.55
C ASP A 36 -13.82 -9.65 -6.60
N GLN A 37 -14.63 -10.03 -7.60
CA GLN A 37 -14.18 -10.85 -8.72
C GLN A 37 -13.27 -10.05 -9.67
N PHE A 38 -13.69 -8.86 -10.09
CA PHE A 38 -12.89 -8.00 -10.97
C PHE A 38 -11.52 -7.65 -10.36
N ILE A 39 -11.45 -7.26 -9.09
CA ILE A 39 -10.18 -6.89 -8.44
C ILE A 39 -9.26 -8.10 -8.31
N ARG A 40 -9.81 -9.31 -8.08
CA ARG A 40 -9.03 -10.55 -8.02
C ARG A 40 -8.42 -10.89 -9.37
N ASP A 41 -9.20 -10.81 -10.44
CA ASP A 41 -8.72 -11.09 -11.79
C ASP A 41 -7.73 -10.01 -12.25
N ALA A 42 -7.99 -8.74 -11.96
CA ALA A 42 -7.06 -7.65 -12.20
C ALA A 42 -5.73 -7.82 -11.46
N LEU A 43 -5.77 -8.33 -10.22
CA LEU A 43 -4.56 -8.63 -9.46
C LEU A 43 -3.75 -9.78 -10.07
N ARG A 44 -4.42 -10.81 -10.61
CA ARG A 44 -3.74 -11.91 -11.32
C ARG A 44 -3.06 -11.43 -12.59
N THR A 45 -3.70 -10.53 -13.32
CA THR A 45 -3.18 -9.96 -14.58
C THR A 45 -2.04 -8.96 -14.36
N THR A 46 -2.16 -8.08 -13.35
CA THR A 46 -1.22 -6.96 -13.15
C THR A 46 -0.21 -7.20 -12.04
N HIS A 47 -0.38 -8.26 -11.25
CA HIS A 47 0.36 -8.58 -10.02
C HIS A 47 0.39 -7.44 -8.98
N ARG A 48 -0.51 -6.44 -9.10
CA ARG A 48 -0.54 -5.28 -8.21
C ARG A 48 -1.97 -4.79 -7.94
N LEU A 49 -2.21 -4.37 -6.70
CA LEU A 49 -3.42 -3.61 -6.37
C LEU A 49 -3.27 -2.14 -6.80
N HIS A 50 -4.23 -1.66 -7.58
CA HIS A 50 -4.28 -0.29 -8.07
C HIS A 50 -5.25 0.59 -7.27
N SER A 51 -5.22 1.90 -7.52
CA SER A 51 -6.11 2.85 -6.86
C SER A 51 -7.55 2.69 -7.32
N ALA A 52 -8.51 3.10 -6.48
CA ALA A 52 -9.93 3.10 -6.85
C ALA A 52 -10.19 3.87 -8.16
N GLN A 53 -9.51 5.00 -8.36
CA GLN A 53 -9.64 5.81 -9.57
C GLN A 53 -9.15 5.07 -10.84
N THR A 54 -8.08 4.28 -10.72
CA THR A 54 -7.57 3.44 -11.82
C THR A 54 -8.60 2.38 -12.20
N TYR A 55 -9.16 1.67 -11.21
CA TYR A 55 -10.18 0.67 -11.48
C TYR A 55 -11.45 1.27 -12.07
N LEU A 56 -11.92 2.42 -11.58
CA LEU A 56 -13.08 3.10 -12.17
C LEU A 56 -12.84 3.50 -13.63
N ARG A 57 -11.63 3.94 -13.98
CA ARG A 57 -11.28 4.24 -15.39
C ARG A 57 -11.33 3.00 -16.27
N VAL A 58 -10.85 1.86 -15.75
CA VAL A 58 -10.89 0.58 -16.45
C VAL A 58 -12.35 0.12 -16.64
N LEU A 59 -13.17 0.18 -15.59
CA LEU A 59 -14.58 -0.20 -15.66
C LEU A 59 -15.36 0.70 -16.63
N ALA A 60 -15.10 2.01 -16.62
CA ALA A 60 -15.70 2.94 -17.56
C ALA A 60 -15.27 2.65 -19.01
N GLY A 61 -13.99 2.36 -19.23
CA GLY A 61 -13.47 1.97 -20.55
C GLY A 61 -13.99 0.62 -21.05
N ALA A 62 -14.34 -0.29 -20.14
CA ALA A 62 -14.96 -1.58 -20.46
C ALA A 62 -16.45 -1.48 -20.83
N GLY A 63 -17.06 -0.28 -20.71
CA GLY A 63 -18.47 -0.06 -21.01
C GLY A 63 -19.44 -0.60 -19.96
N ILE A 64 -19.00 -0.73 -18.69
CA ILE A 64 -19.89 -1.17 -17.61
C ILE A 64 -20.90 -0.06 -17.29
N GLU A 65 -22.18 -0.32 -17.56
CA GLU A 65 -23.27 0.68 -17.39
C GLU A 65 -23.42 1.11 -15.93
N ARG A 66 -23.17 0.19 -14.99
CA ARG A 66 -23.40 0.40 -13.56
C ARG A 66 -22.10 0.65 -12.82
N LEU A 67 -21.58 1.86 -12.96
CA LEU A 67 -20.33 2.27 -12.30
C LEU A 67 -20.51 2.36 -10.78
N PRO A 68 -19.79 1.55 -9.98
CA PRO A 68 -19.85 1.64 -8.53
C PRO A 68 -19.18 2.92 -8.02
N SER A 69 -19.58 3.38 -6.82
CA SER A 69 -18.95 4.55 -6.20
C SER A 69 -17.48 4.29 -5.84
N ALA A 70 -16.66 5.35 -5.80
CA ALA A 70 -15.26 5.25 -5.39
C ALA A 70 -15.10 4.65 -3.98
N GLY A 71 -16.02 4.95 -3.05
CA GLY A 71 -16.03 4.36 -1.71
C GLY A 71 -16.29 2.85 -1.73
N THR A 72 -17.15 2.38 -2.64
CA THR A 72 -17.42 0.94 -2.83
C THR A 72 -16.19 0.22 -3.37
N VAL A 73 -15.52 0.79 -4.37
CA VAL A 73 -14.26 0.27 -4.90
C VAL A 73 -13.17 0.25 -3.84
N GLN A 74 -13.05 1.31 -3.02
CA GLN A 74 -12.08 1.36 -1.94
C GLN A 74 -12.31 0.27 -0.90
N ARG A 75 -13.58 0.01 -0.52
CA ARG A 75 -13.91 -1.10 0.37
C ARG A 75 -13.52 -2.45 -0.24
N ALA A 76 -13.74 -2.64 -1.54
CA ALA A 76 -13.34 -3.85 -2.25
C ALA A 76 -11.81 -4.00 -2.32
N ILE A 77 -11.05 -2.92 -2.52
CA ILE A 77 -9.58 -2.92 -2.44
C ILE A 77 -9.10 -3.30 -1.03
N THR A 78 -9.73 -2.76 0.02
CA THR A 78 -9.41 -3.13 1.40
C THR A 78 -9.67 -4.61 1.65
N ARG A 79 -10.80 -5.15 1.19
CA ARG A 79 -11.11 -6.58 1.28
C ARG A 79 -10.10 -7.43 0.51
N ALA A 80 -9.76 -7.04 -0.71
CA ALA A 80 -8.76 -7.73 -1.52
C ALA A 80 -7.40 -7.73 -0.81
N ARG A 81 -6.98 -6.62 -0.20
CA ARG A 81 -5.72 -6.54 0.56
C ARG A 81 -5.70 -7.47 1.78
N THR A 82 -6.82 -7.60 2.48
CA THR A 82 -6.95 -8.56 3.60
C THR A 82 -7.05 -10.00 3.12
N GLY A 83 -7.63 -10.23 1.93
CA GLY A 83 -7.73 -11.55 1.30
C GLY A 83 -6.40 -12.04 0.70
N THR A 84 -5.58 -11.16 0.13
CA THR A 84 -4.24 -11.50 -0.41
C THR A 84 -3.25 -11.83 0.69
N ALA A 85 -3.42 -11.30 1.90
CA ALA A 85 -2.67 -11.77 3.06
C ALA A 85 -2.99 -13.23 3.43
N SER A 86 -4.12 -13.76 2.93
CA SER A 86 -4.53 -15.16 3.09
C SER A 86 -4.11 -16.05 1.92
N GLU A 87 -3.91 -15.54 0.71
CA GLU A 87 -3.52 -16.36 -0.47
C GLU A 87 -2.02 -16.68 -0.53
N THR A 88 -1.15 -15.96 0.20
CA THR A 88 0.25 -16.39 0.45
C THR A 88 0.43 -17.18 1.75
N GLY A 89 -0.67 -17.56 2.41
CA GLY A 89 -0.71 -18.34 3.65
C GLY A 89 -1.67 -19.51 3.54
N ASP A 90 -1.57 -20.28 2.45
CA ASP A 90 -2.42 -21.44 2.21
C ASP A 90 -2.13 -22.57 3.21
N SER A 91 -2.89 -22.55 4.31
CA SER A 91 -3.35 -23.69 5.12
C SER A 91 -3.95 -23.22 6.46
N THR A 92 -3.64 -22.00 6.92
CA THR A 92 -4.13 -21.48 8.21
C THR A 92 -5.45 -20.70 8.11
N GLY A 93 -5.75 -20.10 6.94
CA GLY A 93 -6.92 -19.22 6.74
C GLY A 93 -8.27 -19.94 6.71
N LEU A 94 -8.35 -21.15 6.15
CA LEU A 94 -9.57 -21.97 6.16
C LEU A 94 -9.89 -22.46 7.57
N GLY A 95 -8.86 -22.87 8.34
CA GLY A 95 -9.00 -23.21 9.75
C GLY A 95 -9.46 -22.02 10.59
N MET A 96 -8.94 -20.81 10.32
CA MET A 96 -9.31 -19.61 11.07
C MET A 96 -10.71 -19.07 10.70
N ARG A 97 -11.16 -19.25 9.45
CA ARG A 97 -12.51 -18.88 9.01
C ARG A 97 -13.57 -19.89 9.46
N ALA A 98 -13.25 -21.18 9.42
CA ALA A 98 -14.05 -22.24 10.04
C ALA A 98 -14.11 -22.05 11.55
N ALA A 99 -12.98 -21.76 12.21
CA ALA A 99 -12.93 -21.44 13.63
C ALA A 99 -13.78 -20.20 13.94
N ALA A 100 -13.68 -19.11 13.17
CA ALA A 100 -14.50 -17.92 13.38
C ALA A 100 -16.02 -18.19 13.19
N GLN A 101 -16.39 -18.99 12.18
CA GLN A 101 -17.77 -19.43 11.99
C GLN A 101 -18.24 -20.34 13.13
N GLN A 102 -17.35 -21.17 13.67
CA GLN A 102 -17.62 -22.06 14.78
C GLN A 102 -17.73 -21.30 16.10
N THR A 103 -16.90 -20.27 16.33
CA THR A 103 -17.02 -19.34 17.46
C THR A 103 -18.34 -18.57 17.39
N LEU A 104 -18.75 -18.11 16.21
CA LEU A 104 -20.04 -17.46 16.02
C LEU A 104 -21.20 -18.43 16.35
N ALA A 105 -21.15 -19.65 15.82
CA ALA A 105 -22.16 -20.67 16.09
C ALA A 105 -22.23 -21.04 17.58
N GLN A 106 -21.08 -21.14 18.26
CA GLN A 106 -21.00 -21.37 19.70
C GLN A 106 -21.56 -20.20 20.49
N HIS A 107 -21.31 -18.96 20.06
CA HIS A 107 -21.84 -17.77 20.74
C HIS A 107 -23.36 -17.68 20.59
N VAL A 108 -23.89 -17.96 19.39
CA VAL A 108 -25.33 -18.04 19.14
C VAL A 108 -25.95 -19.18 19.95
N ALA A 109 -25.34 -20.36 19.98
CA ALA A 109 -25.80 -21.48 20.80
C ALA A 109 -25.80 -21.14 22.30
N ARG A 110 -24.77 -20.42 22.78
CA ARG A 110 -24.67 -19.95 24.17
C ARG A 110 -25.78 -18.93 24.50
N VAL A 111 -26.05 -17.99 23.62
CA VAL A 111 -27.14 -17.01 23.79
C VAL A 111 -28.50 -17.72 23.78
N MET A 112 -28.72 -18.67 22.86
CA MET A 112 -29.95 -19.45 22.82
C MET A 112 -30.13 -20.34 24.06
N ALA A 113 -29.04 -20.89 24.62
CA ALA A 113 -29.09 -21.67 25.86
C ALA A 113 -29.39 -20.81 27.10
N LEU A 114 -28.88 -19.57 27.15
CA LEU A 114 -29.18 -18.60 28.21
C LEU A 114 -30.61 -18.04 28.14
N LEU A 115 -31.18 -17.99 26.94
CA LEU A 115 -32.56 -17.60 26.70
C LEU A 115 -33.55 -18.77 26.85
N SER A 116 -33.04 -19.99 27.05
CA SER A 116 -33.87 -21.18 27.19
C SER A 116 -34.49 -21.24 28.60
N PRO A 117 -35.82 -21.31 28.74
CA PRO A 117 -36.53 -21.12 30.01
C PRO A 117 -36.34 -22.25 31.03
N ASP A 118 -35.74 -23.37 30.66
CA ASP A 118 -35.67 -24.58 31.48
C ASP A 118 -34.41 -24.69 32.37
N GLY A 119 -33.58 -23.63 32.46
CA GLY A 119 -32.44 -23.54 33.39
C GLY A 119 -31.34 -24.59 33.21
N SER A 120 -31.47 -25.48 32.22
CA SER A 120 -30.63 -26.67 32.02
C SER A 120 -29.27 -26.37 31.36
N GLY A 121 -29.05 -25.14 30.90
CA GLY A 121 -27.79 -24.70 30.26
C GLY A 121 -26.63 -24.44 31.22
N LEU A 122 -26.87 -24.41 32.54
CA LEU A 122 -25.83 -24.13 33.54
C LEU A 122 -24.88 -25.32 33.78
N GLN A 123 -25.28 -26.56 33.46
CA GLN A 123 -24.46 -27.75 33.74
C GLN A 123 -23.54 -28.18 32.57
N ALA A 124 -23.72 -27.63 31.37
CA ALA A 124 -22.86 -27.94 30.21
C ALA A 124 -21.64 -27.00 30.09
N ILE A 125 -21.52 -26.00 30.96
CA ILE A 125 -20.36 -25.10 31.03
C ILE A 125 -19.30 -25.76 31.93
N ASP A 126 -18.96 -27.00 31.64
CA ASP A 126 -17.77 -27.59 32.24
C ASP A 126 -16.56 -27.05 31.47
N HIS A 127 -15.77 -26.26 32.18
CA HIS A 127 -14.73 -25.39 31.66
C HIS A 127 -13.54 -26.18 31.12
N ALA A 128 -13.55 -26.48 29.82
CA ALA A 128 -12.37 -27.02 29.13
C ALA A 128 -11.72 -26.00 28.20
N GLY A 129 -10.91 -25.09 28.77
CA GLY A 129 -9.65 -24.68 28.12
C GLY A 129 -9.50 -23.28 27.54
N GLU A 130 -10.54 -22.44 27.38
CA GLU A 130 -10.31 -21.05 26.97
C GLU A 130 -10.10 -20.12 28.18
N PRO A 131 -8.95 -19.42 28.27
CA PRO A 131 -8.74 -18.43 29.32
C PRO A 131 -9.79 -17.31 29.16
N PRO A 132 -10.33 -16.79 30.27
CA PRO A 132 -11.31 -15.72 30.23
C PRO A 132 -10.74 -14.52 29.46
N PHE A 133 -11.55 -13.92 28.59
CA PHE A 133 -11.19 -12.70 27.87
C PHE A 133 -10.78 -11.61 28.89
N ASP A 134 -9.48 -11.32 28.95
CA ASP A 134 -8.95 -10.30 29.85
C ASP A 134 -8.98 -8.94 29.14
N ALA A 135 -10.03 -8.19 29.43
CA ALA A 135 -10.19 -6.82 28.93
C ALA A 135 -9.02 -5.92 29.36
N ALA A 136 -8.43 -6.12 30.53
CA ALA A 136 -7.31 -5.31 31.02
C ALA A 136 -6.05 -5.55 30.17
N ASP A 137 -5.78 -6.79 29.78
CA ASP A 137 -4.70 -7.12 28.84
C ASP A 137 -4.91 -6.49 27.46
N ALA A 138 -6.16 -6.53 26.96
CA ALA A 138 -6.50 -5.89 25.70
C ALA A 138 -6.25 -4.37 25.74
N TYR A 139 -6.62 -3.69 26.83
CA TYR A 139 -6.37 -2.26 27.02
C TYR A 139 -4.89 -1.94 27.16
N ARG A 140 -4.12 -2.73 27.91
CA ARG A 140 -2.66 -2.57 28.01
C ARG A 140 -1.98 -2.68 26.65
N ARG A 141 -2.42 -3.65 25.84
CA ARG A 141 -1.92 -3.84 24.47
C ARG A 141 -2.26 -2.66 23.56
N LEU A 142 -3.49 -2.14 23.66
CA LEU A 142 -3.92 -0.97 22.90
C LEU A 142 -3.06 0.26 23.23
N GLN A 143 -2.87 0.57 24.52
CA GLN A 143 -2.07 1.72 24.95
C GLN A 143 -0.63 1.64 24.45
N ARG A 144 -0.03 0.45 24.50
CA ARG A 144 1.31 0.22 23.95
C ARG A 144 1.36 0.53 22.45
N LEU A 145 0.41 -0.01 21.68
CA LEU A 145 0.35 0.21 20.23
C LEU A 145 0.12 1.69 19.87
N GLU A 146 -0.68 2.41 20.66
CA GLU A 146 -0.86 3.86 20.48
C GLU A 146 0.44 4.63 20.70
N GLY A 147 1.23 4.25 21.71
CA GLY A 147 2.56 4.81 21.95
C GLY A 147 3.51 4.55 20.78
N GLU A 148 3.57 3.31 20.31
CA GLU A 148 4.38 2.92 19.14
C GLU A 148 3.93 3.68 17.88
N ASN A 149 2.62 3.88 17.67
CA ASN A 149 2.10 4.63 16.52
C ASN A 149 2.51 6.11 16.57
N ARG A 150 2.46 6.75 17.75
CA ARG A 150 2.93 8.13 17.93
C ARG A 150 4.41 8.25 17.64
N ALA A 151 5.23 7.34 18.17
CA ALA A 151 6.68 7.34 17.92
C ALA A 151 7.01 7.17 16.43
N LEU A 152 6.29 6.29 15.73
CA LEU A 152 6.46 6.10 14.28
C LEU A 152 6.10 7.35 13.47
N ARG A 153 5.07 8.11 13.88
CA ARG A 153 4.70 9.36 13.21
C ARG A 153 5.79 10.42 13.33
N VAL A 154 6.33 10.61 14.55
CA VAL A 154 7.45 11.53 14.78
C VAL A 154 8.65 11.15 13.91
N ARG A 155 9.01 9.85 13.89
CA ARG A 155 10.13 9.38 13.06
C ARG A 155 9.90 9.57 11.56
N ALA A 156 8.66 9.44 11.10
CA ALA A 156 8.30 9.71 9.69
C ALA A 156 8.43 11.20 9.35
N GLU A 157 8.03 12.08 10.27
CA GLU A 157 8.22 13.53 10.13
C GLU A 157 9.71 13.91 10.08
N GLU A 158 10.53 13.33 10.97
CA GLU A 158 11.99 13.51 10.98
C GLU A 158 12.65 13.07 9.66
N LEU A 159 12.30 11.88 9.16
CA LEU A 159 12.79 11.39 7.87
C LEU A 159 12.35 12.29 6.70
N THR A 160 11.14 12.84 6.77
CA THR A 160 10.65 13.78 5.78
C THR A 160 11.45 15.08 5.81
N ALA A 161 11.75 15.60 7.01
CA ALA A 161 12.60 16.78 7.18
C ALA A 161 14.03 16.54 6.67
N MET A 162 14.64 15.40 7.01
CA MET A 162 15.96 15.01 6.51
C MET A 162 15.99 14.91 4.98
N LEU A 163 14.95 14.33 4.38
CA LEU A 163 14.84 14.22 2.92
C LEU A 163 14.69 15.60 2.26
N MET A 164 13.94 16.52 2.85
CA MET A 164 13.86 17.91 2.36
C MET A 164 15.21 18.63 2.48
N ALA A 165 15.91 18.48 3.61
CA ALA A 165 17.25 19.05 3.78
C ALA A 165 18.25 18.48 2.76
N ALA A 166 18.24 17.17 2.54
CA ALA A 166 19.08 16.53 1.52
C ALA A 166 18.78 17.01 0.10
N ARG A 167 17.50 17.26 -0.22
CA ARG A 167 17.09 17.84 -1.51
C ARG A 167 17.62 19.26 -1.70
N VAL A 168 17.55 20.09 -0.66
CA VAL A 168 18.10 21.46 -0.68
C VAL A 168 19.61 21.42 -0.87
N ALA A 169 20.33 20.61 -0.07
CA ALA A 169 21.78 20.46 -0.19
C ALA A 169 22.22 19.97 -1.59
N LEU A 170 21.47 19.04 -2.19
CA LEU A 170 21.72 18.58 -3.55
C LEU A 170 21.47 19.67 -4.60
N ALA A 171 20.41 20.47 -4.45
CA ALA A 171 20.16 21.60 -5.33
C ALA A 171 21.25 22.67 -5.23
N GLU A 172 21.76 22.95 -4.02
CA GLU A 172 22.89 23.86 -3.79
C GLU A 172 24.17 23.33 -4.44
N ALA A 173 24.50 22.06 -4.25
CA ALA A 173 25.69 21.43 -4.86
C ALA A 173 25.65 21.48 -6.40
N LEU A 174 24.49 21.19 -7.00
CA LEU A 174 24.31 21.30 -8.45
C LEU A 174 24.41 22.75 -8.94
N SER A 175 23.89 23.71 -8.17
CA SER A 175 24.01 25.14 -8.49
C SER A 175 25.45 25.65 -8.40
N HIS A 176 26.26 25.08 -7.50
CA HIS A 176 27.70 25.40 -7.36
C HIS A 176 28.58 24.69 -8.40
N HIS A 177 28.03 23.74 -9.15
CA HIS A 177 28.75 22.95 -10.16
C HIS A 177 28.38 23.28 -11.62
N GLY A 178 27.61 24.34 -11.88
CA GLY A 178 27.38 24.88 -13.22
C GLY A 178 28.01 26.26 -13.45
N PRO A 179 28.35 26.60 -14.70
CA PRO A 179 29.51 26.12 -15.44
C PRO A 179 30.79 26.83 -14.98
N ARG A 180 31.81 26.08 -14.54
CA ARG A 180 33.20 26.56 -14.67
C ARG A 180 33.57 26.41 -16.14
N ALA A 181 32.96 27.26 -16.97
CA ALA A 181 33.24 27.33 -18.40
C ALA A 181 34.74 27.54 -18.58
N ASP A 182 35.32 26.63 -19.34
CA ASP A 182 36.70 26.60 -19.77
C ASP A 182 37.21 28.00 -20.12
N GLY A 183 38.02 28.55 -19.22
CA GLY A 183 38.97 29.59 -19.57
C GLY A 183 40.08 28.96 -20.41
N LEU A 184 39.80 28.71 -21.69
CA LEU A 184 40.83 28.37 -22.66
C LEU A 184 41.93 29.45 -22.63
N PRO A 185 43.21 29.07 -22.68
CA PRO A 185 44.32 30.01 -22.69
C PRO A 185 44.31 30.78 -24.02
N ALA A 186 44.22 32.10 -23.93
CA ALA A 186 44.44 32.98 -25.05
C ALA A 186 45.85 32.74 -25.61
N THR A 187 45.91 32.10 -26.77
CA THR A 187 47.08 32.07 -27.63
C THR A 187 47.30 33.50 -28.14
N GLY A 188 48.43 34.09 -27.77
CA GLY A 188 48.71 35.48 -28.10
C GLY A 188 50.16 35.86 -27.87
N THR A 189 50.99 35.53 -28.86
CA THR A 189 52.19 36.26 -29.27
C THR A 189 53.44 36.26 -28.39
N ARG A 190 54.46 35.59 -28.97
CA ARG A 190 55.89 35.76 -28.72
C ARG A 190 56.27 37.24 -28.56
N HIS A 191 56.99 37.54 -27.48
CA HIS A 191 58.18 38.37 -27.54
C HIS A 191 59.14 37.99 -26.40
N ALA A 192 60.12 37.15 -26.72
CA ALA A 192 61.44 37.33 -26.13
C ALA A 192 62.10 38.47 -26.92
N PRO A 193 62.90 39.31 -26.26
CA PRO A 193 64.32 39.08 -26.45
C PRO A 193 65.20 39.31 -25.22
N SER A 194 66.32 38.60 -25.28
CA SER A 194 67.65 39.02 -24.87
C SER A 194 68.00 39.06 -23.38
N ARG A 195 68.65 37.97 -22.98
CA ARG A 195 69.91 37.97 -22.23
C ARG A 195 70.57 39.35 -22.15
N ARG A 196 70.85 39.80 -20.93
CA ARG A 196 72.09 40.52 -20.63
C ARG A 196 72.73 39.93 -19.39
N ALA A 197 73.90 39.36 -19.60
CA ALA A 197 74.80 38.90 -18.58
C ALA A 197 75.48 40.10 -17.91
N SER A 198 75.60 40.02 -16.59
CA SER A 198 76.68 40.60 -15.78
C SER A 198 76.64 39.79 -14.50
N GLY A 199 77.59 38.90 -14.20
CA GLY A 199 79.01 39.19 -14.15
C GLY A 199 79.41 38.89 -12.70
N LYS A 200 80.13 37.79 -12.52
CA LYS A 200 80.53 37.19 -11.24
C LYS A 200 81.90 37.76 -10.83
N LYS A 201 82.15 37.84 -9.51
CA LYS A 201 83.44 38.03 -8.80
C LYS A 201 83.95 39.48 -8.74
N ALA A 202 84.52 39.96 -7.63
CA ALA A 202 85.25 39.29 -6.55
C ALA A 202 84.71 39.59 -5.15
#